data_AF-A0A7X2PAM3-F1
#
_entry.id   AF-A0A7X2PAM3-F1
#
_cell.length_a   1.000
_cell.length_b   1.000
_cell.length_c   1.000
_cell.angle_alpha   90.00
_cell.angle_beta   90.00
_cell.angle_gamma   90.00
#
_symmetry.space_group_name_H-M   'P 1'
#
loop_
_entity.id
_entity.type
_entity.pdbx_description
1 polymer ?
#
loop_
_entity_poly.entity_id
_entity_poly.type
_entity_poly.pdbx_seq_one_letter_code
_entity_poly.pdbx_strand_id
1 'polypeptide(L)'
;MSNHSIGYAMGPILMHLMELREKKIISDEATKLIVDDVYDAVREYFGNKYEASELIDHAYCGHCGRHLENGEKLYNFDDFMYSCNCGNGMNYRDFLLFSDYLCEKCFKEGIKNFTKDLNPSNVIKKLNSKRYFNTADDDYQ
;
A
#
# COMPACT_ATOMS: atom_id res chain seq x y z
N MET A 1 -9.82 9.36 -20.96
CA MET A 1 -10.10 10.10 -19.71
C MET A 1 -10.32 9.06 -18.64
N SER A 2 -9.77 9.22 -17.43
CA SER A 2 -10.01 8.25 -16.35
C SER A 2 -11.35 8.54 -15.68
N ASN A 3 -12.10 7.49 -15.33
CA ASN A 3 -13.36 7.60 -14.61
C ASN A 3 -13.10 7.64 -13.11
N HIS A 4 -12.79 8.83 -12.61
CA HIS A 4 -12.38 9.02 -11.22
C HIS A 4 -13.47 8.68 -10.19
N SER A 5 -14.74 8.87 -10.56
CA SER A 5 -15.88 8.59 -9.67
C SER A 5 -15.96 7.12 -9.26
N ILE A 6 -15.57 6.18 -10.12
CA ILE A 6 -15.56 4.76 -9.78
C ILE A 6 -14.45 4.46 -8.78
N GLY A 7 -13.26 5.05 -8.96
CA GLY A 7 -12.16 4.94 -8.00
C GLY A 7 -12.61 5.40 -6.61
N TYR A 8 -13.07 6.65 -6.50
CA TYR A 8 -13.53 7.22 -5.22
C TYR A 8 -14.69 6.45 -4.58
N ALA A 9 -15.61 5.89 -5.38
CA ALA A 9 -16.72 5.09 -4.85
C ALA A 9 -16.26 3.77 -4.21
N MET A 10 -15.13 3.21 -4.64
CA MET A 10 -14.59 1.94 -4.13
C MET A 10 -13.76 2.10 -2.86
N GLY A 11 -13.19 3.28 -2.61
CA GLY A 11 -12.40 3.57 -1.40
C GLY A 11 -13.11 3.18 -0.10
N PRO A 12 -14.35 3.66 0.16
CA PRO A 12 -15.08 3.30 1.38
C PRO A 12 -15.37 1.81 1.50
N ILE A 13 -15.49 1.08 0.38
CA ILE A 13 -15.70 -0.38 0.40
C ILE A 13 -14.42 -1.07 0.86
N LEU A 14 -13.27 -0.68 0.31
CA LEU A 14 -11.96 -1.22 0.72
C LEU A 14 -11.66 -0.92 2.19
N MET A 15 -12.01 0.28 2.67
CA MET A 15 -11.84 0.67 4.07
C MET A 15 -12.63 -0.26 5.01
N HIS A 16 -13.93 -0.45 4.78
CA HIS A 16 -14.73 -1.38 5.59
C HIS A 16 -14.23 -2.82 5.49
N LEU A 17 -13.76 -3.26 4.32
CA LEU A 17 -13.18 -4.58 4.13
C LEU A 17 -11.96 -4.79 5.04
N MET A 18 -11.06 -3.80 5.11
CA MET A 18 -9.89 -3.85 5.97
C MET A 18 -10.27 -3.89 7.46
N GLU A 19 -11.31 -3.17 7.89
CA GLU A 19 -11.82 -3.28 9.26
C GLU A 19 -12.39 -4.66 9.58
N LEU A 20 -13.16 -5.24 8.66
CA LEU A 20 -13.72 -6.59 8.82
C LEU A 20 -12.61 -7.64 8.93
N ARG A 21 -11.54 -7.47 8.13
CA ARG A 21 -10.34 -8.30 8.21
C ARG A 21 -9.65 -8.15 9.56
N GLU A 22 -9.43 -6.93 10.03
CA GLU A 22 -8.79 -6.68 11.33
C GLU A 22 -9.57 -7.31 12.50
N LYS A 23 -10.90 -7.23 12.43
CA LYS A 23 -11.82 -7.89 13.37
C LYS A 23 -11.89 -9.41 13.19
N LYS A 24 -11.14 -9.98 12.23
CA LYS A 24 -11.12 -11.40 11.85
C LYS A 24 -12.49 -11.96 11.47
N ILE A 25 -13.37 -11.12 10.94
CA ILE A 25 -14.69 -11.51 10.45
C ILE A 25 -14.56 -12.17 9.07
N ILE A 26 -13.59 -11.71 8.27
CA ILE A 26 -13.21 -12.28 6.98
C ILE A 26 -11.75 -12.71 7.01
N SER A 27 -11.37 -13.70 6.19
CA SER A 27 -9.98 -14.17 6.11
C SER A 27 -9.10 -13.26 5.27
N ASP A 28 -7.78 -13.40 5.40
CA ASP A 28 -6.81 -12.67 4.60
C ASP A 28 -6.95 -13.00 3.11
N GLU A 29 -7.19 -14.26 2.78
CA GLU A 29 -7.39 -14.73 1.41
C GLU A 29 -8.67 -14.16 0.79
N ALA A 30 -9.76 -14.14 1.56
CA ALA A 30 -11.02 -13.53 1.11
C ALA A 30 -10.88 -12.02 0.92
N THR A 31 -10.16 -11.35 1.83
CA THR A 31 -9.88 -9.92 1.74
C THR A 31 -9.10 -9.63 0.47
N LYS A 32 -8.02 -10.37 0.22
CA LYS A 32 -7.21 -10.21 -0.99
C LYS A 32 -8.03 -10.39 -2.27
N LEU A 33 -8.83 -11.44 -2.35
CA LEU A 33 -9.68 -11.71 -3.52
C LEU A 33 -10.59 -10.51 -3.83
N ILE A 34 -11.24 -9.96 -2.81
CA ILE A 34 -12.16 -8.82 -2.98
C ILE A 34 -11.39 -7.55 -3.39
N VAL A 35 -10.21 -7.29 -2.83
CA VAL A 35 -9.37 -6.15 -3.25
C VAL A 35 -8.96 -6.28 -4.72
N ASP A 36 -8.51 -7.47 -5.14
CA ASP A 36 -8.13 -7.73 -6.53
C ASP A 36 -9.32 -7.51 -7.47
N ASP A 37 -10.53 -8.01 -7.12
CA ASP A 37 -11.76 -7.81 -7.90
C ASP A 37 -12.16 -6.33 -7.99
N VAL A 38 -12.00 -5.56 -6.92
CA VAL A 38 -12.24 -4.10 -6.92
C VAL A 38 -11.29 -3.40 -7.88
N TYR A 39 -9.99 -3.72 -7.84
CA TYR A 39 -9.00 -3.12 -8.75
C TYR A 39 -9.24 -3.50 -10.20
N ASP A 40 -9.66 -4.74 -10.45
CA ASP A 40 -10.01 -5.21 -11.77
C ASP A 40 -11.26 -4.50 -12.31
N ALA A 41 -12.29 -4.32 -11.48
CA ALA A 41 -13.49 -3.54 -11.83
C ALA A 41 -13.13 -2.07 -12.12
N VAL A 42 -12.36 -1.42 -11.25
CA VAL A 42 -11.92 -0.04 -11.46
C VAL A 42 -11.18 0.09 -12.80
N ARG A 43 -10.29 -0.85 -13.11
CA ARG A 43 -9.56 -0.89 -14.39
C ARG A 43 -10.47 -1.09 -15.60
N GLU A 44 -11.43 -2.02 -15.51
CA GLU A 44 -12.38 -2.32 -16.60
C GLU A 44 -13.18 -1.08 -17.02
N TYR A 45 -13.58 -0.26 -16.06
CA TYR A 45 -14.36 0.96 -16.32
C TYR A 45 -13.50 2.23 -16.49
N PHE A 46 -12.22 2.07 -16.87
CA PHE A 46 -11.25 3.15 -17.07
C PHE A 46 -11.02 4.03 -15.82
N GLY A 47 -11.37 3.55 -14.63
CA GLY A 47 -11.01 4.18 -13.37
C GLY A 47 -9.54 4.00 -13.04
N ASN A 48 -9.10 4.73 -12.02
CA ASN A 48 -7.74 4.67 -11.53
C ASN A 48 -7.71 3.91 -10.20
N LYS A 49 -6.98 2.79 -10.15
CA LYS A 49 -6.87 1.97 -8.93
C LYS A 49 -6.31 2.75 -7.73
N TYR A 50 -5.49 3.77 -7.97
CA TYR A 50 -4.91 4.59 -6.90
C TYR A 50 -5.98 5.43 -6.19
N GLU A 51 -7.07 5.77 -6.88
CA GLU A 51 -8.21 6.47 -6.26
C GLU A 51 -9.11 5.50 -5.49
N ALA A 52 -9.15 4.23 -5.88
CA ALA A 52 -9.80 3.20 -5.08
C ALA A 52 -9.01 2.90 -3.81
N SER A 53 -7.67 2.87 -3.89
CA SER A 53 -6.82 2.59 -2.74
C SER A 53 -6.59 3.80 -1.83
N GLU A 54 -6.93 5.02 -2.23
CA GLU A 54 -6.58 6.26 -1.53
C GLU A 54 -6.91 6.25 -0.02
N LEU A 55 -8.06 5.67 0.37
CA LEU A 55 -8.48 5.62 1.78
C LEU A 55 -7.74 4.57 2.61
N ILE A 56 -7.21 3.52 1.98
CA ILE A 56 -6.43 2.47 2.64
C ILE A 56 -4.93 2.69 2.49
N ASP A 57 -4.53 3.49 1.49
CA ASP A 57 -3.22 4.08 1.39
C ASP A 57 -3.00 4.94 2.64
N HIS A 58 -1.79 4.84 3.20
CA HIS A 58 -1.38 5.50 4.45
C HIS A 58 -2.03 4.98 5.74
N ALA A 59 -3.24 4.41 5.69
CA ALA A 59 -3.91 3.83 6.86
C ALA A 59 -3.53 2.35 7.10
N TYR A 60 -3.23 1.57 6.05
CA TYR A 60 -2.91 0.15 6.17
C TYR A 60 -1.61 -0.22 5.47
N CYS A 61 -0.91 -1.19 6.05
CA CYS A 61 0.26 -1.81 5.41
C CYS A 61 -0.19 -2.67 4.23
N GLY A 62 0.32 -2.35 3.04
CA GLY A 62 0.01 -3.04 1.81
C GLY A 62 0.38 -4.51 1.77
N HIS A 63 1.34 -4.96 2.57
CA HIS A 63 1.71 -6.37 2.64
C HIS A 63 0.93 -7.14 3.70
N CYS A 64 1.01 -6.71 4.97
CA CYS A 64 0.41 -7.46 6.09
C CYS A 64 -1.01 -7.01 6.45
N GLY A 65 -1.52 -5.96 5.82
CA GLY A 65 -2.85 -5.39 6.04
C GLY A 65 -3.08 -4.86 7.47
N ARG A 66 -2.02 -4.66 8.26
CA ARG A 66 -2.11 -4.07 9.60
C ARG A 66 -2.46 -2.58 9.49
N HIS A 67 -3.34 -2.10 10.36
CA HIS A 67 -3.58 -0.67 10.56
C HIS A 67 -2.32 0.06 11.09
N LEU A 68 -2.01 1.19 10.48
CA LEU A 68 -0.84 2.02 10.77
C LEU A 68 -1.26 3.16 11.69
N GLU A 69 -0.55 3.34 12.80
CA GLU A 69 -0.91 4.39 13.76
C GLU A 69 -0.59 5.78 13.21
N ASN A 70 -1.28 6.82 13.69
CA ASN A 70 -0.98 8.18 13.28
C ASN A 70 0.45 8.58 13.63
N GLY A 71 1.13 9.21 12.68
CA GLY A 71 2.56 9.50 12.79
C GLY A 71 3.49 8.30 12.58
N GLU A 72 2.96 7.09 12.35
CA GLU A 72 3.79 5.96 11.93
C GLU A 72 4.41 6.26 10.55
N LYS A 73 5.67 5.84 10.37
CA LYS A 73 6.39 6.03 9.12
C LYS A 73 5.92 5.04 8.07
N LEU A 74 5.68 5.57 6.88
CA LEU A 74 5.27 4.81 5.72
C LEU A 74 6.43 4.66 4.75
N TYR A 75 6.50 3.50 4.11
CA TYR A 75 7.55 3.19 3.14
C TYR A 75 6.92 2.72 1.84
N ASN A 76 7.35 3.26 0.71
CA ASN A 76 6.88 2.86 -0.61
C ASN A 76 8.06 2.29 -1.42
N PHE A 77 7.84 1.19 -2.15
CA PHE A 77 8.87 0.58 -2.99
C PHE A 77 9.26 1.42 -4.20
N ASP A 78 8.34 2.18 -4.79
CA ASP A 78 8.68 3.09 -5.90
C ASP A 78 9.65 4.19 -5.46
N ASP A 79 9.45 4.78 -4.27
CA ASP A 79 10.39 5.75 -3.71
C ASP A 79 11.77 5.13 -3.51
N PHE A 80 11.80 3.88 -3.03
CA PHE A 80 13.02 3.12 -2.88
C PHE A 80 13.73 2.91 -4.21
N MET A 81 13.02 2.34 -5.20
CA MET A 81 13.54 2.05 -6.54
C MET A 81 14.12 3.30 -7.18
N TYR A 82 13.39 4.42 -7.09
CA TYR A 82 13.84 5.71 -7.57
C TYR A 82 15.10 6.20 -6.83
N SER A 83 15.15 6.04 -5.50
CA SER A 83 16.27 6.50 -4.67
C SER A 83 17.57 5.71 -4.88
N CYS A 84 17.47 4.42 -5.20
CA CYS A 84 18.62 3.55 -5.35
C CYS A 84 19.09 3.40 -6.80
N ASN A 85 18.38 4.05 -7.75
CA ASN A 85 18.59 3.88 -9.18
C ASN A 85 18.55 2.39 -9.59
N CYS A 86 17.82 1.59 -8.80
CA CYS A 86 17.58 0.19 -9.08
C CYS A 86 16.51 0.19 -10.17
N GLY A 87 16.92 -0.02 -11.42
CA GLY A 87 15.99 0.03 -12.57
C GLY A 87 14.81 -0.94 -12.43
N ASN A 88 13.77 -0.66 -13.24
CA ASN A 88 12.40 -1.21 -13.34
C ASN A 88 12.22 -2.75 -13.43
N GLY A 89 13.09 -3.57 -12.83
CA GLY A 89 13.07 -5.04 -12.95
C GLY A 89 12.57 -5.80 -11.72
N MET A 90 12.37 -5.15 -10.57
CA MET A 90 11.78 -5.81 -9.41
C MET A 90 10.26 -5.86 -9.55
N ASN A 91 9.71 -7.05 -9.76
CA ASN A 91 8.28 -7.27 -9.64
C ASN A 91 7.90 -7.40 -8.15
N TYR A 92 7.96 -6.28 -7.42
CA TYR A 92 7.52 -6.21 -6.02
C TYR A 92 5.99 -6.13 -5.91
N ARG A 93 5.26 -6.03 -7.03
CA ARG A 93 3.80 -5.87 -7.01
C ARG A 93 3.10 -7.09 -6.44
N ASP A 94 3.64 -8.29 -6.64
CA ASP A 94 3.10 -9.51 -6.04
C ASP A 94 3.25 -9.53 -4.51
N PHE A 95 4.14 -8.68 -3.95
CA PHE A 95 4.31 -8.53 -2.50
C PHE A 95 3.34 -7.52 -1.88
N LEU A 96 2.82 -6.59 -2.69
CA LEU A 96 1.85 -5.58 -2.27
C LEU A 96 0.45 -6.13 -2.50
N LEU A 97 -0.23 -6.49 -1.41
CA LEU A 97 -1.55 -7.12 -1.45
C LEU A 97 -2.69 -6.10 -1.45
N PHE A 98 -2.56 -5.02 -0.66
CA PHE A 98 -3.68 -4.12 -0.38
C PHE A 98 -3.41 -2.67 -0.80
N SER A 99 -2.21 -2.15 -0.57
CA SER A 99 -1.83 -0.75 -0.78
C SER A 99 -0.36 -0.65 -1.21
N ASP A 100 0.08 0.52 -1.67
CA ASP A 100 1.48 0.70 -2.07
C ASP A 100 2.41 1.07 -0.89
N TYR A 101 1.84 1.31 0.29
CA TYR A 101 2.57 1.76 1.48
C TYR A 101 2.75 0.63 2.49
N LEU A 102 3.95 0.54 3.06
CA LEU A 102 4.34 -0.54 3.94
C LEU A 102 4.75 -0.02 5.31
N CYS A 103 4.49 -0.82 6.33
CA CYS A 103 5.15 -0.65 7.62
C CYS A 103 6.65 -0.99 7.48
N GLU A 104 7.47 -0.48 8.41
CA GLU A 104 8.92 -0.67 8.37
C GLU A 104 9.32 -2.16 8.30
N LYS A 105 8.60 -3.03 9.01
CA LYS A 105 8.86 -4.47 9.05
C LYS A 105 8.71 -5.10 7.66
N CYS A 106 7.56 -4.90 7.02
CA CYS A 106 7.26 -5.47 5.71
C CYS A 106 8.15 -4.85 4.62
N PHE A 107 8.48 -3.57 4.74
CA PHE A 107 9.40 -2.93 3.83
C PHE A 107 10.81 -3.54 3.90
N LYS A 108 11.36 -3.74 5.10
CA LYS A 108 12.65 -4.42 5.29
C LYS A 108 12.66 -5.83 4.73
N GLU A 109 11.54 -6.54 4.87
CA GLU A 109 11.37 -7.89 4.34
C GLU A 109 11.39 -7.90 2.82
N GLY A 110 10.59 -7.06 2.17
CA GLY A 110 10.60 -6.98 0.71
C GLY A 110 11.96 -6.53 0.16
N ILE A 111 12.68 -5.60 0.80
CA ILE A 111 14.07 -5.28 0.40
C ILE A 111 14.93 -6.55 0.39
N LYS A 112 14.90 -7.36 1.45
CA LYS A 112 15.69 -8.61 1.49
C LYS A 112 15.30 -9.58 0.37
N ASN A 113 14.00 -9.68 0.08
CA ASN A 113 13.48 -10.61 -0.92
C ASN A 113 13.83 -10.17 -2.35
N PHE A 114 13.83 -8.86 -2.62
CA PHE A 114 13.99 -8.33 -3.97
C PHE A 114 15.39 -7.77 -4.26
N THR A 115 16.23 -7.59 -3.23
CA THR A 115 17.59 -7.05 -3.38
C THR A 115 18.59 -7.87 -2.58
N LYS A 116 19.33 -8.75 -3.28
CA LYS A 116 20.32 -9.66 -2.66
C LYS A 116 21.52 -8.92 -2.06
N ASP A 117 21.84 -7.74 -2.57
CA ASP A 117 23.07 -7.01 -2.23
C ASP A 117 22.83 -5.73 -1.40
N LEU A 118 21.59 -5.38 -1.07
CA LEU A 118 21.28 -4.15 -0.34
C LEU A 118 20.97 -4.44 1.13
N ASN A 119 21.62 -3.68 2.02
CA ASN A 119 21.33 -3.71 3.45
C ASN A 119 20.10 -2.81 3.75
N PRO A 120 18.97 -3.37 4.23
CA PRO A 120 17.73 -2.62 4.46
C PRO A 120 17.89 -1.42 5.41
N SER A 121 18.78 -1.51 6.40
CA SER A 121 19.00 -0.45 7.38
C SER A 121 19.65 0.79 6.76
N ASN A 122 20.54 0.61 5.78
CA ASN A 122 21.19 1.72 5.08
C ASN A 122 20.23 2.42 4.12
N VAL A 123 19.32 1.65 3.51
CA VAL A 123 18.26 2.16 2.64
C VAL A 123 17.29 3.03 3.43
N ILE A 124 16.79 2.54 4.55
CA ILE A 124 15.84 3.27 5.40
C ILE A 124 16.44 4.59 5.89
N LYS A 125 17.73 4.62 6.24
CA LYS A 125 18.42 5.87 6.59
C LYS A 125 18.39 6.91 5.46
N LYS A 126 18.55 6.49 4.19
CA LYS A 126 18.45 7.39 3.04
C LYS A 126 17.02 7.86 2.79
N LEU A 127 16.04 6.98 2.91
CA LEU A 127 14.62 7.29 2.69
C LEU A 127 14.01 8.19 3.76
N ASN A 128 14.49 8.15 5.00
CA ASN A 128 14.04 9.03 6.10
C ASN A 128 14.20 10.55 5.82
N SER A 129 14.80 10.94 4.69
CA SER A 129 14.90 12.33 4.21
C SER A 129 13.73 12.79 3.32
N LYS A 130 12.92 11.88 2.77
CA LYS A 130 11.69 12.15 1.99
C LYS A 130 10.52 11.46 2.71
N ARG A 131 9.60 12.21 3.31
CA ARG A 131 8.74 11.67 4.38
C ARG A 131 7.27 11.60 3.96
N TYR A 132 6.71 10.39 3.98
CA TYR A 132 5.27 10.15 4.10
C TYR A 132 5.01 9.65 5.52
N PHE A 133 4.11 10.31 6.23
CA PHE A 133 3.61 9.87 7.53
C PHE A 133 2.13 9.58 7.38
N ASN A 134 1.60 8.65 8.18
CA ASN A 134 0.16 8.54 8.29
C ASN A 134 -0.40 9.83 8.92
N THR A 135 -1.30 10.51 8.21
CA THR A 135 -2.05 11.71 8.63
C THR A 135 -3.54 11.44 8.77
N ALA A 136 -3.97 10.17 8.86
CA ALA A 136 -5.38 9.77 8.82
C ALA A 136 -6.30 10.48 9.84
N ASP A 137 -5.76 11.08 10.90
CA ASP A 137 -6.53 11.86 11.87
C ASP A 137 -6.77 13.34 11.52
N ASP A 138 -6.01 13.94 10.59
CA ASP A 138 -6.05 15.39 10.36
C ASP A 138 -7.07 15.83 9.28
N ASP A 139 -7.55 14.91 8.43
CA ASP A 139 -8.41 15.22 7.27
C ASP A 139 -9.87 14.73 7.37
N TYR A 140 -10.25 14.04 8.46
CA TYR A 140 -11.59 13.45 8.64
C TYR A 140 -12.38 13.96 9.88
N GLN A 141 -12.08 15.17 10.38
CA GLN A 141 -12.91 15.87 11.37
C GLN A 141 -13.78 16.97 10.76
#